data_AF-A0A944DCR7-F1
#
_entry.id   AF-A0A944DCR7-F1
#
_cell.length_a   1.000
_cell.length_b   1.000
_cell.length_c   1.000
_cell.angle_alpha   90.00
_cell.angle_beta   90.00
_cell.angle_gamma   90.00
#
_symmetry.space_group_name_H-M   'P 1'
#
loop_
_entity.id
_entity.type
_entity.pdbx_description
1 polymer ?
#
loop_
_entity_poly.entity_id
_entity_poly.type
_entity_poly.pdbx_seq_one_letter_code
_entity_poly.pdbx_strand_id
1 'polypeptide(L)' 'MQLFQQINDKQREGVAKVCDNFATICGATLVAGGFVDHKLAVWQALALVLSLIVFLAAALQLRKDEGGTDD' A
#
# COMPACT_ATOMS: atom_id res chain seq x y z
N MET A 1 -3.89 17.82 -18.10
CA MET A 1 -3.36 16.93 -17.04
C MET A 1 -2.98 15.60 -17.69
N GLN A 2 -1.78 15.53 -18.28
CA GLN A 2 -1.31 14.39 -19.11
C GLN A 2 -0.12 13.63 -18.48
N LEU A 3 0.07 13.72 -17.15
CA LEU A 3 1.25 13.14 -16.50
C LEU A 3 1.22 11.60 -16.36
N PHE A 4 0.07 10.96 -16.60
CA PHE A 4 -0.12 9.52 -16.35
C PHE A 4 -0.04 8.62 -17.60
N GLN A 5 0.13 9.19 -18.81
CA GLN A 5 0.15 8.42 -20.06
C GLN A 5 1.50 7.75 -20.38
N GLN A 6 2.49 7.80 -19.49
CA GLN A 6 3.86 7.30 -19.76
C GLN A 6 4.45 6.36 -18.71
N ILE A 7 3.66 5.81 -17.79
CA ILE A 7 4.16 4.77 -16.87
C ILE A 7 4.00 3.42 -17.56
N ASN A 8 5.13 2.83 -18.00
CA ASN A 8 5.16 1.47 -18.55
C ASN A 8 4.76 0.44 -17.48
N ASP A 9 4.20 -0.71 -17.87
CA ASP A 9 3.68 -1.73 -16.94
C ASP A 9 4.73 -2.15 -15.89
N LYS A 10 6.00 -2.25 -16.29
CA LYS A 10 7.12 -2.52 -15.39
C LYS A 10 7.30 -1.46 -14.29
N GLN A 11 7.08 -0.19 -14.63
CA GLN A 11 7.14 0.89 -13.65
C GLN A 11 5.91 0.86 -12.73
N ARG A 12 4.73 0.57 -13.28
CA ARG A 12 3.49 0.42 -12.50
C ARG A 12 3.60 -0.73 -11.49
N GLU A 13 4.14 -1.86 -11.92
CA GLU A 13 4.47 -3.00 -11.05
C GLU A 13 5.53 -2.65 -9.99
N GLY A 14 6.55 -1.88 -10.38
CA GLY A 14 7.56 -1.36 -9.46
C GLY A 14 6.96 -0.52 -8.33
N VAL A 15 6.05 0.41 -8.67
CA VAL A 15 5.34 1.22 -7.67
C VAL A 15 4.41 0.35 -6.82
N ALA A 16 3.73 -0.63 -7.41
CA ALA A 16 2.86 -1.54 -6.66
C ALA A 16 3.65 -2.34 -5.59
N LYS A 17 4.86 -2.81 -5.92
CA LYS A 17 5.74 -3.50 -4.97
C LYS A 17 6.21 -2.57 -3.85
N VAL A 18 6.51 -1.32 -4.16
CA VAL A 18 6.85 -0.31 -3.14
C VAL A 18 5.66 -0.13 -2.18
N CYS A 19 4.45 0.03 -2.70
CA CYS A 19 3.23 0.12 -1.89
C CYS A 19 3.02 -1.13 -1.00
N ASP A 20 3.22 -2.34 -1.53
CA ASP A 20 3.13 -3.57 -0.73
C ASP A 20 4.16 -3.63 0.41
N ASN A 21 5.39 -3.19 0.16
CA ASN A 21 6.42 -3.11 1.20
C ASN A 21 6.05 -2.10 2.29
N PHE A 22 5.52 -0.93 1.93
CA PHE A 22 5.03 0.05 2.91
C PHE A 22 3.85 -0.50 3.72
N ALA A 23 2.89 -1.17 3.08
CA ALA A 23 1.79 -1.83 3.78
C ALA A 23 2.29 -2.89 4.77
N THR A 24 3.28 -3.69 4.36
CA THR A 24 3.92 -4.70 5.21
C THR A 24 4.60 -4.07 6.41
N ILE A 25 5.36 -2.98 6.21
CA ILE A 25 6.02 -2.24 7.30
C ILE A 25 4.99 -1.65 8.27
N CYS A 26 3.89 -1.07 7.76
CA CYS A 26 2.82 -0.55 8.61
C CYS A 26 2.21 -1.65 9.49
N GLY A 27 1.95 -2.83 8.90
CA GLY A 27 1.44 -4.00 9.63
C GLY A 27 2.43 -4.52 10.66
N ALA A 28 3.69 -4.72 10.27
CA ALA A 28 4.76 -5.16 11.17
C ALA A 28 4.98 -4.17 12.32
N THR A 29 4.92 -2.86 12.06
CA THR A 29 5.03 -1.82 13.09
C THR A 29 3.85 -1.83 14.03
N LEU A 30 2.64 -2.10 13.53
CA LEU A 30 1.44 -2.22 14.37
C LEU A 30 1.54 -3.43 15.31
N VAL A 31 2.02 -4.57 14.81
CA VAL A 31 2.28 -5.77 15.63
C VAL A 31 3.42 -5.52 16.61
N ALA A 32 4.57 -5.02 16.16
CA ALA A 32 5.72 -4.79 17.03
C ALA A 32 5.44 -3.70 18.09
N GLY A 33 4.93 -2.54 17.69
CA GLY A 33 4.66 -1.44 18.61
C GLY A 33 3.45 -1.69 19.51
N GLY A 34 2.41 -2.36 19.01
CA GLY A 34 1.20 -2.66 19.76
C GLY A 34 1.33 -3.89 20.67
N PHE A 35 1.77 -5.01 20.11
CA PHE A 35 1.80 -6.30 20.83
C PHE A 35 3.12 -6.52 21.59
N VAL A 36 4.26 -6.11 21.04
CA VAL A 36 5.57 -6.37 21.66
C VAL A 36 5.95 -5.29 22.68
N ASP A 37 5.83 -4.01 22.33
CA ASP A 37 6.32 -2.90 23.18
C ASP A 37 5.20 -2.11 23.89
N HIS A 38 3.92 -2.27 23.53
CA HIS A 38 2.76 -1.54 24.10
C HIS A 38 2.91 0.01 24.13
N LYS A 39 3.91 0.56 23.44
CA LYS A 39 4.19 2.01 23.38
C LYS A 39 3.41 2.73 22.30
N LEU A 40 2.63 1.99 21.51
CA LEU A 40 1.87 2.56 20.42
C LEU A 40 0.57 3.19 20.95
N ALA A 41 0.47 4.51 20.86
CA ALA A 41 -0.75 5.21 21.23
C ALA A 41 -1.89 4.87 20.25
N VAL A 42 -3.15 4.94 20.71
CA VAL A 42 -4.34 4.63 19.89
C VAL A 42 -4.37 5.43 18.58
N TRP A 43 -3.98 6.71 18.62
CA TRP A 43 -3.90 7.55 17.42
C TRP A 43 -2.83 7.10 16.43
N GLN A 44 -1.70 6.59 16.92
CA GLN A 44 -0.64 6.02 16.07
C GLN A 44 -1.09 4.69 15.46
N ALA A 45 -1.81 3.86 16.23
CA ALA A 45 -2.43 2.63 15.72
C ALA A 45 -3.38 2.93 14.57
N LEU A 46 -4.28 3.90 14.76
CA LEU A 46 -5.23 4.34 13.73
C LEU A 46 -4.51 4.85 12.48
N ALA A 47 -3.49 5.68 12.64
CA ALA A 47 -2.71 6.19 11.50
C ALA A 47 -2.03 5.05 10.73
N LEU A 48 -1.48 4.05 11.41
CA LEU A 48 -0.86 2.88 10.78
C LEU A 48 -1.89 2.00 10.05
N VAL A 49 -3.06 1.78 10.64
CA VAL A 49 -4.15 1.01 9.98
C VAL A 49 -4.63 1.73 8.73
N LEU A 50 -4.89 3.04 8.82
CA LEU A 50 -5.29 3.83 7.66
C LEU A 50 -4.22 3.82 6.56
N SER A 51 -2.95 3.95 6.93
CA SER A 51 -1.84 3.91 5.98
C SER A 51 -1.75 2.54 5.31
N LEU A 52 -1.90 1.45 6.06
CA LEU A 52 -1.93 0.08 5.54
C LEU A 52 -3.05 -0.09 4.51
N ILE A 53 -4.26 0.38 4.80
CA ILE A 53 -5.40 0.32 3.87
C ILE A 53 -5.09 1.11 2.59
N VAL A 54 -4.56 2.33 2.72
CA VAL A 54 -4.23 3.19 1.57
C VAL A 54 -3.17 2.54 0.68
N PHE A 55 -2.10 2.02 1.25
CA PHE A 55 -1.03 1.38 0.48
C PHE A 55 -1.48 0.07 -0.18
N LEU A 56 -2.30 -0.74 0.50
CA LEU A 56 -2.92 -1.92 -0.13
C LEU A 56 -3.86 -1.54 -1.27
N ALA A 57 -4.72 -0.54 -1.06
CA ALA A 57 -5.63 -0.08 -2.11
C ALA A 57 -4.86 0.50 -3.31
N ALA A 58 -3.78 1.24 -3.08
CA ALA A 58 -2.91 1.75 -4.13
C ALA A 58 -2.22 0.62 -4.90
N ALA A 59 -1.66 -0.37 -4.20
CA ALA A 59 -1.03 -1.54 -4.82
C ALA A 59 -2.02 -2.34 -5.68
N LEU A 60 -3.26 -2.54 -5.17
CA LEU A 60 -4.32 -3.22 -5.91
C LEU A 60 -4.75 -2.42 -7.14
N GLN A 61 -4.94 -1.10 -7.04
CA GLN A 61 -5.29 -0.25 -8.18
C GLN A 61 -4.19 -0.25 -9.25
N LEU A 62 -2.93 -0.18 -8.84
CA LEU A 62 -1.78 -0.26 -9.77
C LEU A 62 -1.71 -1.61 -10.49
N ARG A 63 -2.25 -2.68 -9.89
CA ARG A 63 -2.35 -4.01 -10.52
C ARG A 63 -3.64 -4.20 -11.32
N LYS A 64 -4.61 -3.29 -11.23
CA LYS A 64 -5.96 -3.46 -11.79
C LYS A 64 -6.07 -3.17 -13.29
N ASP A 65 -4.98 -3.25 -14.06
CA ASP A 65 -5.03 -3.01 -15.50
C ASP A 65 -4.22 -4.07 -16.27
N GLU A 66 -4.82 -5.26 -16.40
CA GLU A 66 -4.71 -6.24 -17.49
C GLU A 66 -5.85 -7.28 -17.31
N GLY A 67 -7.08 -6.81 -17.14
CA GLY A 67 -8.24 -7.69 -16.88
C GLY A 67 -9.57 -7.05 -17.27
N GLY A 68 -9.57 -6.31 -18.38
CA GLY A 68 -10.69 -5.44 -18.76
C GLY A 68 -11.01 -5.34 -20.25
N THR A 69 -10.58 -6.30 -21.07
CA THR A 69 -11.11 -6.48 -22.44
C THR A 69 -11.07 -7.96 -22.82
N ASP A 70 -12.05 -8.72 -22.36
CA ASP A 70 -12.51 -9.97 -22.98
C ASP A 70 -13.99 -10.11 -22.60
N ASP A 71 -14.84 -9.37 -23.31
CA ASP A 71 -16.26 -9.65 -23.60
C ASP A 71 -16.63 -8.94 -24.91
#